data_AF-A0A7S0P813-F1
#
_entry.id   AF-A0A7S0P813-F1
#
_cell.length_a   1.000
_cell.length_b   1.000
_cell.length_c   1.000
_cell.angle_alpha   90.00
_cell.angle_beta   90.00
_cell.angle_gamma   90.00
#
_symmetry.space_group_name_H-M   'P 1'
#
loop_
_entity.id
_entity.type
_entity.pdbx_description
1 polymer ?
#
loop_
_entity_poly.entity_id
_entity_poly.type
_entity_poly.pdbx_seq_one_letter_code
_entity_poly.pdbx_strand_id
1 'polypeptide(L)'
;ARRRTPGHAPRPFFVASMFGTPFCGPSLRGAALALVAAAVAVQTTLAFLPPQNPPWGPDWSLNGSIISMAANRSGWFDVSLAAQFGVVSFDWSNAKAQWANAHPMDCEERMLTQARRTKAAHPAGHVFTYANLVKALPWLTTVRRKLLDPACSGFFLRFAPGGGFPNGSYHVPPCTAGKCSALYHDQEQTPEHPKGDGDCEEECDCGPGLPCGEYLWDHRNGSMLRDFLVNEYIGGPAYLGSPAISGLFIDDFWCSALVNGSKACADPVQGPSEINRYSQLDMGLSDADIAAITQGWLETMTAVQARVLELGGFTWSLMLGQSNANAAPVMLPSDPKGCAALLQGACQPGSSEQIQLQSAPLLFGLNASHGNASVPLPQLEQDVAAFLLLRGPSAFIGWGQWGLTWPVGVSWANQTNKTVLLPPLLRSNFGAPLSNCSQVKPGVFRRAYESVVATLDCNSFSAQLTGAP
;
A
#
# COMPACT_ATOMS: atom_id res chain seq x y z
N ALA A 1 -41.45 -40.91 -41.95
CA ALA A 1 -40.63 -41.73 -41.02
C ALA A 1 -39.16 -41.61 -41.42
N ARG A 2 -38.30 -41.55 -40.41
CA ARG A 2 -36.93 -40.99 -40.34
C ARG A 2 -35.93 -41.39 -41.46
N ARG A 3 -35.19 -40.38 -41.95
CA ARG A 3 -33.94 -40.49 -42.74
C ARG A 3 -32.74 -40.76 -41.83
N ARG A 4 -31.77 -41.52 -42.36
CA ARG A 4 -30.46 -41.85 -41.79
C ARG A 4 -29.53 -40.63 -41.75
N THR A 5 -28.70 -40.55 -40.70
CA THR A 5 -27.42 -39.82 -40.65
C THR A 5 -26.30 -40.79 -40.28
N PRO A 6 -25.09 -40.67 -40.84
CA PRO A 6 -23.93 -41.50 -40.49
C PRO A 6 -23.08 -40.85 -39.38
N GLY A 7 -22.30 -41.69 -38.70
CA GLY A 7 -21.54 -41.36 -37.50
C GLY A 7 -20.36 -40.41 -37.68
N HIS A 8 -19.94 -39.83 -36.55
CA HIS A 8 -18.67 -39.16 -36.36
C HIS A 8 -18.05 -39.63 -35.04
N ALA A 9 -16.80 -40.09 -35.13
CA ALA A 9 -15.94 -40.43 -34.01
C ALA A 9 -15.54 -39.17 -33.22
N PRO A 10 -15.27 -39.27 -31.91
CA PRO A 10 -14.78 -38.14 -31.14
C PRO A 10 -13.28 -37.92 -31.40
N ARG A 11 -12.91 -36.69 -31.74
CA ARG A 11 -11.52 -36.21 -31.72
C ARG A 11 -11.12 -35.86 -30.28
N PRO A 12 -9.86 -36.10 -29.86
CA PRO A 12 -9.40 -35.69 -28.54
C PRO A 12 -9.20 -34.17 -28.52
N PHE A 13 -9.76 -33.53 -27.49
CA PHE A 13 -9.43 -32.15 -27.13
C PHE A 13 -8.02 -32.15 -26.53
N PHE A 14 -7.05 -31.64 -27.29
CA PHE A 14 -5.79 -31.16 -26.74
C PHE A 14 -6.07 -29.88 -25.96
N VAL A 15 -6.03 -29.95 -24.64
CA VAL A 15 -5.91 -28.78 -23.77
C VAL A 15 -4.45 -28.33 -23.88
N ALA A 16 -4.19 -27.33 -24.73
CA ALA A 16 -2.92 -26.64 -24.73
C ALA A 16 -2.81 -25.83 -23.43
N SER A 17 -1.96 -26.33 -22.53
CA SER A 17 -1.43 -25.59 -21.40
C SER A 17 -0.86 -24.24 -21.86
N MET A 18 -1.48 -23.14 -21.43
CA MET A 18 -0.88 -21.82 -21.46
C MET A 18 -0.08 -21.62 -20.17
N PHE A 19 1.10 -22.24 -20.07
CA PHE A 19 2.16 -21.78 -19.17
C PHE A 19 3.15 -20.98 -20.00
N GLY A 20 2.93 -19.66 -20.10
CA GLY A 20 3.97 -18.75 -20.58
C GLY A 20 5.00 -18.57 -19.47
N THR A 21 6.21 -19.08 -19.66
CA THR A 21 7.35 -18.80 -18.78
C THR A 21 7.80 -17.34 -18.99
N PRO A 22 7.86 -16.49 -17.96
CA PRO A 22 8.40 -15.15 -18.12
C PRO A 22 9.93 -15.20 -18.10
N PHE A 23 10.51 -14.97 -19.27
CA PHE A 23 11.96 -14.90 -19.52
C PHE A 23 12.57 -13.65 -18.86
N CYS A 24 13.60 -13.81 -18.03
CA CYS A 24 14.53 -12.72 -17.66
C CYS A 24 15.51 -12.39 -18.80
N GLY A 25 15.01 -12.36 -20.04
CA GLY A 25 15.72 -11.88 -21.22
C GLY A 25 15.00 -10.64 -21.79
N PRO A 26 15.63 -9.87 -22.69
CA PRO A 26 14.98 -8.71 -23.29
C PRO A 26 13.63 -9.11 -23.91
N SER A 27 12.54 -8.53 -23.43
CA SER A 27 11.21 -8.85 -23.96
C SER A 27 11.10 -8.33 -25.40
N LEU A 28 10.73 -9.20 -26.33
CA LEU A 28 10.47 -8.83 -27.73
C LEU A 28 9.22 -7.93 -27.90
N ARG A 29 8.56 -7.55 -26.80
CA ARG A 29 7.43 -6.60 -26.78
C ARG A 29 7.85 -5.14 -26.60
N GLY A 30 9.16 -4.86 -26.45
CA GLY A 30 9.68 -3.49 -26.29
C GLY A 30 10.03 -2.72 -27.58
N ALA A 31 9.82 -3.27 -28.78
CA ALA A 31 10.38 -2.68 -30.01
C ALA A 31 9.46 -1.71 -30.79
N ALA A 32 8.32 -1.26 -30.24
CA ALA A 32 7.39 -0.38 -30.97
C ALA A 32 6.95 0.90 -30.22
N LEU A 33 7.68 1.33 -29.18
CA LEU A 33 7.49 2.64 -28.54
C LEU A 33 8.86 3.29 -28.22
N ALA A 34 9.65 3.54 -29.26
CA ALA A 34 10.90 4.28 -29.12
C ALA A 34 11.05 5.27 -30.27
N LEU A 35 10.13 6.25 -30.36
CA LEU A 35 10.28 7.38 -31.29
C LEU A 35 9.39 8.59 -30.97
N VAL A 36 9.19 8.94 -29.68
CA VAL A 36 8.86 10.31 -29.25
C VAL A 36 9.37 10.53 -27.81
N ALA A 37 10.69 10.70 -27.63
CA ALA A 37 11.27 11.27 -26.40
C ALA A 37 12.74 11.64 -26.63
N ALA A 38 13.00 12.52 -27.60
CA ALA A 38 14.32 13.09 -27.81
C ALA A 38 14.20 14.62 -27.97
N ALA A 39 13.91 15.31 -26.86
CA ALA A 39 14.25 16.72 -26.66
C ALA A 39 13.93 17.10 -25.21
N VAL A 40 14.89 17.81 -24.58
CA VAL A 40 14.86 18.39 -23.23
C VAL A 40 15.31 17.44 -22.11
N ALA A 41 16.62 17.26 -22.01
CA ALA A 41 17.28 16.92 -20.76
C ALA A 41 17.18 18.11 -19.79
N VAL A 42 16.02 18.24 -19.14
CA VAL A 42 15.95 18.85 -17.82
C VAL A 42 16.13 17.67 -16.86
N GLN A 43 17.14 17.73 -16.00
CA GLN A 43 17.17 16.92 -14.79
C GLN A 43 15.93 17.28 -13.98
N THR A 44 14.80 16.63 -14.25
CA THR A 44 13.66 16.65 -13.34
C THR A 44 13.99 15.67 -12.22
N THR A 45 14.73 16.17 -11.24
CA THR A 45 14.82 15.62 -9.90
C THR A 45 13.45 15.74 -9.22
N LEU A 46 12.45 14.96 -9.64
CA LEU A 46 11.17 14.79 -8.96
C LEU A 46 10.71 13.36 -9.29
N ALA A 47 10.78 12.42 -8.33
CA ALA A 47 9.80 12.19 -7.26
C ALA A 47 8.44 11.73 -7.82
N PHE A 48 7.74 10.88 -7.07
CA PHE A 48 6.44 10.27 -7.38
C PHE A 48 5.50 11.09 -8.27
N LEU A 49 4.60 10.41 -8.99
CA LEU A 49 3.48 11.11 -9.63
C LEU A 49 2.79 12.01 -8.60
N PRO A 50 2.41 13.24 -8.99
CA PRO A 50 1.66 14.09 -8.09
C PRO A 50 0.35 13.40 -7.69
N PRO A 51 -0.23 13.79 -6.55
CA PRO A 51 -1.51 13.27 -6.12
C PRO A 51 -2.55 13.34 -7.24
N GLN A 52 -3.20 12.22 -7.50
CA GLN A 52 -4.19 12.06 -8.56
C GLN A 52 -5.41 11.36 -7.99
N ASN A 53 -6.62 11.80 -8.37
CA ASN A 53 -7.82 11.11 -7.92
C ASN A 53 -7.85 9.68 -8.50
N PRO A 54 -8.42 8.70 -7.77
CA PRO A 54 -8.69 7.39 -8.32
C PRO A 54 -9.51 7.46 -9.61
N PRO A 55 -9.39 6.44 -10.48
CA PRO A 55 -10.10 6.41 -11.76
C PRO A 55 -11.61 6.16 -11.62
N TRP A 56 -12.10 5.81 -10.43
CA TRP A 56 -13.53 5.70 -10.14
C TRP A 56 -14.14 7.02 -9.67
N GLY A 57 -15.45 7.17 -9.85
CA GLY A 57 -16.18 8.38 -9.45
C GLY A 57 -16.22 8.59 -7.93
N PRO A 58 -16.60 9.80 -7.48
CA PRO A 58 -16.68 10.12 -6.06
C PRO A 58 -17.77 9.31 -5.35
N ASP A 59 -17.49 8.91 -4.11
CA ASP A 59 -18.49 8.43 -3.15
C ASP A 59 -18.56 9.40 -1.97
N TRP A 60 -19.69 10.09 -1.85
CA TRP A 60 -19.92 11.10 -0.82
C TRP A 60 -20.48 10.54 0.49
N SER A 61 -20.80 9.26 0.53
CA SER A 61 -21.14 8.60 1.79
C SER A 61 -19.91 8.57 2.72
N LEU A 62 -20.13 8.67 4.04
CA LEU A 62 -19.00 8.56 4.96
C LEU A 62 -18.40 7.16 4.95
N ASN A 63 -19.23 6.11 4.90
CA ASN A 63 -18.75 4.73 4.86
C ASN A 63 -17.95 4.43 3.58
N GLY A 64 -18.38 4.96 2.43
CA GLY A 64 -17.63 4.88 1.17
C GLY A 64 -16.29 5.64 1.20
N SER A 65 -16.12 6.56 2.14
CA SER A 65 -14.86 7.26 2.39
C SER A 65 -13.98 6.56 3.42
N ILE A 66 -14.46 5.52 4.09
CA ILE A 66 -13.64 4.84 5.09
C ILE A 66 -12.56 4.03 4.39
N ILE A 67 -11.32 4.23 4.84
CA ILE A 67 -10.18 3.41 4.46
C ILE A 67 -9.62 2.70 5.69
N SER A 68 -9.32 1.41 5.54
CA SER A 68 -8.67 0.62 6.58
C SER A 68 -7.62 -0.29 5.94
N MET A 69 -6.47 -0.43 6.58
CA MET A 69 -5.72 -1.67 6.44
C MET A 69 -6.30 -2.75 7.35
N ALA A 70 -6.25 -3.97 6.89
CA ALA A 70 -6.82 -5.14 7.54
C ALA A 70 -5.73 -6.21 7.62
N ALA A 71 -5.48 -6.68 8.84
CA ALA A 71 -4.47 -7.69 9.12
C ALA A 71 -5.00 -8.65 10.19
N ASN A 72 -4.86 -9.95 9.94
CA ASN A 72 -5.16 -10.96 10.94
C ASN A 72 -4.06 -12.02 10.93
N ARG A 73 -3.14 -11.95 11.90
CA ARG A 73 -2.00 -12.88 11.94
C ARG A 73 -2.42 -14.34 12.18
N SER A 74 -3.61 -14.60 12.72
CA SER A 74 -4.08 -15.96 13.02
C SER A 74 -4.85 -16.63 11.87
N GLY A 75 -5.43 -15.86 10.96
CA GLY A 75 -6.29 -16.40 9.91
C GLY A 75 -6.90 -15.33 9.01
N TRP A 76 -8.00 -15.67 8.34
CA TRP A 76 -8.69 -14.75 7.44
C TRP A 76 -9.29 -13.57 8.21
N PHE A 77 -9.22 -12.37 7.63
CA PHE A 77 -9.96 -11.22 8.13
C PHE A 77 -11.47 -11.38 7.85
N ASP A 78 -12.31 -10.87 8.75
CA ASP A 78 -13.76 -10.97 8.64
C ASP A 78 -14.28 -10.19 7.42
N VAL A 79 -14.86 -10.92 6.47
CA VAL A 79 -15.38 -10.35 5.21
C VAL A 79 -16.57 -9.41 5.45
N SER A 80 -17.40 -9.70 6.45
CA SER A 80 -18.56 -8.87 6.80
C SER A 80 -18.13 -7.55 7.42
N LEU A 81 -17.00 -7.55 8.14
CA LEU A 81 -16.37 -6.32 8.63
C LEU A 81 -15.74 -5.54 7.48
N ALA A 82 -14.94 -6.20 6.64
CA ALA A 82 -14.31 -5.57 5.48
C ALA A 82 -15.31 -4.91 4.53
N ALA A 83 -16.48 -5.53 4.35
CA ALA A 83 -17.59 -5.02 3.53
C ALA A 83 -18.20 -3.70 4.03
N GLN A 84 -17.88 -3.26 5.26
CA GLN A 84 -18.38 -1.99 5.79
C GLN A 84 -17.54 -0.78 5.35
N PHE A 85 -16.35 -1.01 4.78
CA PHE A 85 -15.44 0.05 4.35
C PHE A 85 -15.59 0.34 2.86
N GLY A 86 -15.37 1.59 2.48
CA GLY A 86 -15.24 1.99 1.07
C GLY A 86 -13.95 1.45 0.45
N VAL A 87 -12.85 1.51 1.19
CA VAL A 87 -11.56 0.91 0.84
C VAL A 87 -11.07 0.00 1.97
N VAL A 88 -10.74 -1.25 1.64
CA VAL A 88 -10.07 -2.17 2.56
C VAL A 88 -8.79 -2.69 1.93
N SER A 89 -7.66 -2.48 2.60
CA SER A 89 -6.34 -2.93 2.17
C SER A 89 -5.90 -4.14 2.98
N PHE A 90 -5.59 -5.26 2.35
CA PHE A 90 -5.07 -6.43 3.05
C PHE A 90 -3.54 -6.41 3.10
N ASP A 91 -3.01 -6.39 4.32
CA ASP A 91 -1.58 -6.52 4.58
C ASP A 91 -1.09 -7.96 4.34
N TRP A 92 0.21 -8.14 4.09
CA TRP A 92 0.82 -9.46 4.00
C TRP A 92 0.69 -10.26 5.32
N SER A 93 0.51 -9.59 6.46
CA SER A 93 0.22 -10.23 7.75
C SER A 93 -1.16 -10.89 7.83
N ASN A 94 -2.04 -10.68 6.86
CA ASN A 94 -3.33 -11.36 6.82
C ASN A 94 -3.17 -12.87 6.57
N ALA A 95 -3.81 -13.69 7.41
CA ALA A 95 -3.66 -15.15 7.43
C ALA A 95 -2.22 -15.65 7.66
N LYS A 96 -1.37 -14.87 8.34
CA LYS A 96 0.06 -15.17 8.56
C LYS A 96 0.34 -16.58 9.10
N ALA A 97 -0.33 -16.98 10.17
CA ALA A 97 -0.17 -18.32 10.75
C ALA A 97 -0.50 -19.45 9.76
N GLN A 98 -1.35 -19.20 8.76
CA GLN A 98 -1.69 -20.19 7.75
C GLN A 98 -0.66 -20.21 6.61
N TRP A 99 -0.33 -19.04 6.06
CA TRP A 99 0.54 -18.97 4.89
C TRP A 99 2.02 -19.18 5.23
N ALA A 100 2.45 -18.87 6.46
CA ALA A 100 3.82 -19.14 6.92
C ALA A 100 4.07 -20.65 7.07
N ASN A 101 3.01 -21.44 7.26
CA ASN A 101 3.03 -22.90 7.40
C ASN A 101 2.63 -23.63 6.10
N ALA A 102 2.54 -22.91 4.97
CA ALA A 102 2.43 -23.54 3.66
C ALA A 102 3.81 -23.89 3.11
N HIS A 103 3.90 -24.98 2.34
CA HIS A 103 5.17 -25.50 1.80
C HIS A 103 5.09 -25.65 0.26
N PRO A 104 5.64 -24.70 -0.52
CA PRO A 104 6.24 -23.43 -0.08
C PRO A 104 5.18 -22.42 0.36
N MET A 105 5.59 -21.36 1.08
CA MET A 105 4.70 -20.32 1.60
C MET A 105 3.84 -19.68 0.50
N ASP A 106 2.59 -19.35 0.79
CA ASP A 106 1.57 -18.96 -0.20
C ASP A 106 0.87 -17.60 0.10
N CYS A 107 1.62 -16.63 0.65
CA CYS A 107 1.10 -15.34 1.10
C CYS A 107 0.36 -14.57 -0.02
N GLU A 108 0.94 -14.51 -1.24
CA GLU A 108 0.36 -13.84 -2.41
C GLU A 108 -1.01 -14.44 -2.78
N GLU A 109 -1.11 -15.75 -2.82
CA GLU A 109 -2.33 -16.49 -3.13
C GLU A 109 -3.41 -16.28 -2.06
N ARG A 110 -3.00 -16.16 -0.79
CA ARG A 110 -3.92 -15.90 0.33
C ARG A 110 -4.46 -14.49 0.27
N MET A 111 -3.63 -13.48 0.03
CA MET A 111 -4.09 -12.11 -0.17
C MET A 111 -5.11 -12.03 -1.32
N LEU A 112 -4.83 -12.66 -2.46
CA LEU A 112 -5.77 -12.73 -3.59
C LEU A 112 -7.07 -13.44 -3.23
N THR A 113 -7.00 -14.52 -2.44
CA THR A 113 -8.18 -15.26 -1.97
C THR A 113 -9.04 -14.41 -1.04
N GLN A 114 -8.44 -13.69 -0.08
CA GLN A 114 -9.14 -12.75 0.78
C GLN A 114 -9.79 -11.66 -0.06
N ALA A 115 -9.06 -11.08 -1.02
CA ALA A 115 -9.59 -10.02 -1.88
C ALA A 115 -10.81 -10.47 -2.69
N ARG A 116 -10.77 -11.68 -3.27
CA ARG A 116 -11.91 -12.26 -3.99
C ARG A 116 -13.13 -12.45 -3.09
N ARG A 117 -12.94 -12.96 -1.87
CA ARG A 117 -14.04 -13.13 -0.91
C ARG A 117 -14.66 -11.80 -0.51
N THR A 118 -13.83 -10.79 -0.24
CA THR A 118 -14.28 -9.44 0.12
C THR A 118 -15.01 -8.76 -1.03
N LYS A 119 -14.45 -8.79 -2.25
CA LYS A 119 -15.09 -8.21 -3.44
C LYS A 119 -16.42 -8.88 -3.78
N ALA A 120 -16.53 -10.19 -3.57
CA ALA A 120 -17.80 -10.89 -3.75
C ALA A 120 -18.87 -10.46 -2.73
N ALA A 121 -18.48 -10.16 -1.49
CA ALA A 121 -19.40 -9.68 -0.46
C ALA A 121 -19.77 -8.20 -0.60
N HIS A 122 -18.87 -7.37 -1.15
CA HIS A 122 -19.09 -5.95 -1.38
C HIS A 122 -18.59 -5.52 -2.77
N PRO A 123 -19.37 -5.76 -3.85
CA PRO A 123 -18.94 -5.45 -5.22
C PRO A 123 -18.61 -3.97 -5.46
N ALA A 124 -19.33 -3.07 -4.77
CA ALA A 124 -19.15 -1.63 -4.85
C ALA A 124 -17.88 -1.13 -4.12
N GLY A 125 -17.41 -1.85 -3.11
CA GLY A 125 -16.20 -1.48 -2.37
C GLY A 125 -14.91 -1.73 -3.14
N HIS A 126 -13.85 -1.06 -2.72
CA HIS A 126 -12.54 -1.17 -3.29
C HIS A 126 -11.64 -2.01 -2.38
N VAL A 127 -11.03 -3.05 -2.95
CA VAL A 127 -10.13 -3.93 -2.22
C VAL A 127 -8.72 -3.68 -2.68
N PHE A 128 -7.84 -3.37 -1.73
CA PHE A 128 -6.43 -3.16 -1.97
C PHE A 128 -5.64 -4.32 -1.38
N THR A 129 -4.46 -4.57 -1.92
CA THR A 129 -3.52 -5.58 -1.39
C THR A 129 -2.13 -4.99 -1.24
N TYR A 130 -1.38 -5.55 -0.30
CA TYR A 130 0.02 -5.23 -0.08
C TYR A 130 0.89 -5.59 -1.28
N ALA A 131 1.77 -4.69 -1.68
CA ALA A 131 2.90 -4.94 -2.56
C ALA A 131 4.14 -4.22 -2.01
N ASN A 132 5.33 -4.72 -2.35
CA ASN A 132 6.58 -4.11 -1.93
C ASN A 132 7.52 -3.99 -3.13
N LEU A 133 8.07 -2.79 -3.32
CA LEU A 133 9.06 -2.52 -4.37
C LEU A 133 10.46 -2.28 -3.81
N VAL A 134 10.68 -2.33 -2.49
CA VAL A 134 12.00 -2.32 -1.85
C VAL A 134 12.47 -3.74 -1.59
N LYS A 135 11.59 -4.53 -0.95
CA LYS A 135 11.83 -5.90 -0.52
C LYS A 135 11.28 -6.91 -1.54
N ALA A 136 12.09 -7.92 -1.82
CA ALA A 136 11.80 -9.07 -2.66
C ALA A 136 11.41 -10.28 -1.78
N LEU A 137 10.16 -10.31 -1.34
CA LEU A 137 9.70 -11.28 -0.35
C LEU A 137 9.48 -12.69 -0.95
N PRO A 138 10.17 -13.74 -0.48
CA PRO A 138 10.10 -15.09 -1.06
C PRO A 138 8.82 -15.86 -0.69
N TRP A 139 7.99 -15.33 0.21
CA TRP A 139 6.65 -15.83 0.47
C TRP A 139 5.61 -15.34 -0.55
N LEU A 140 5.99 -14.48 -1.49
CA LEU A 140 5.17 -14.12 -2.66
C LEU A 140 5.63 -14.94 -3.86
N THR A 141 4.77 -15.82 -4.40
CA THR A 141 5.15 -16.78 -5.44
C THR A 141 5.75 -16.12 -6.68
N THR A 142 5.17 -15.01 -7.14
CA THR A 142 5.70 -14.26 -8.29
C THR A 142 7.13 -13.77 -8.07
N VAL A 143 7.45 -13.32 -6.86
CA VAL A 143 8.79 -12.86 -6.47
C VAL A 143 9.76 -14.03 -6.28
N ARG A 144 9.34 -15.06 -5.55
CA ARG A 144 10.11 -16.29 -5.31
C ARG A 144 10.61 -16.92 -6.61
N ARG A 145 9.78 -16.96 -7.65
CA ARG A 145 10.18 -17.48 -8.96
C ARG A 145 11.36 -16.73 -9.56
N LYS A 146 11.46 -15.40 -9.35
CA LYS A 146 12.60 -14.60 -9.81
C LYS A 146 13.83 -14.80 -8.93
N LEU A 147 13.66 -14.94 -7.61
CA LEU A 147 14.77 -15.28 -6.70
C LEU A 147 15.43 -16.62 -7.05
N LEU A 148 14.63 -17.60 -7.49
CA LEU A 148 15.09 -18.93 -7.87
C LEU A 148 15.67 -19.02 -9.29
N ASP A 149 15.43 -18.01 -10.14
CA ASP A 149 15.90 -18.01 -11.52
C ASP A 149 17.29 -17.35 -11.62
N PRO A 150 18.36 -18.11 -11.96
CA PRO A 150 19.70 -17.56 -12.09
C PRO A 150 19.80 -16.43 -13.13
N ALA A 151 18.95 -16.43 -14.16
CA ALA A 151 18.90 -15.37 -15.17
C ALA A 151 18.41 -14.03 -14.59
N CYS A 152 17.65 -14.07 -13.50
CA CYS A 152 17.17 -12.90 -12.79
C CYS A 152 18.09 -12.51 -11.61
N SER A 153 19.24 -13.17 -11.42
CA SER A 153 20.12 -12.91 -10.26
C SER A 153 20.64 -11.47 -10.18
N GLY A 154 20.63 -10.73 -11.29
CA GLY A 154 20.95 -9.30 -11.33
C GLY A 154 19.81 -8.37 -10.88
N PHE A 155 18.65 -8.91 -10.50
CA PHE A 155 17.54 -8.12 -9.95
C PHE A 155 17.70 -7.82 -8.46
N PHE A 156 18.65 -8.48 -7.79
CA PHE A 156 18.72 -8.49 -6.33
C PHE A 156 20.08 -8.01 -5.84
N LEU A 157 20.08 -7.35 -4.68
CA LEU A 157 21.31 -6.95 -4.00
C LEU A 157 22.01 -8.18 -3.38
N ARG A 158 23.33 -8.08 -3.24
CA ARG A 158 24.21 -9.16 -2.78
C ARG A 158 24.92 -8.78 -1.52
N PHE A 159 25.27 -9.79 -0.72
CA PHE A 159 26.26 -9.63 0.32
C PHE A 159 27.64 -9.25 -0.27
N ALA A 160 28.36 -8.36 0.42
CA ALA A 160 29.70 -7.94 0.06
C ALA A 160 30.71 -9.07 0.24
N PRO A 161 31.59 -9.34 -0.75
CA PRO A 161 32.68 -10.29 -0.55
C PRO A 161 33.53 -9.90 0.67
N GLY A 162 33.69 -10.83 1.62
CA GLY A 162 34.50 -10.59 2.81
C GLY A 162 33.77 -9.94 3.99
N GLY A 163 32.43 -9.90 4.00
CA GLY A 163 31.68 -9.49 5.18
C GLY A 163 31.44 -7.98 5.31
N GLY A 164 30.50 -7.60 6.16
CA GLY A 164 30.33 -6.23 6.66
C GLY A 164 31.26 -5.89 7.84
N PHE A 165 31.96 -6.89 8.38
CA PHE A 165 32.92 -6.76 9.49
C PHE A 165 34.37 -7.06 9.04
N PRO A 166 35.39 -6.51 9.74
CA PRO A 166 36.81 -6.81 9.45
C PRO A 166 37.21 -8.29 9.54
N ASN A 167 36.42 -9.11 10.26
CA ASN A 167 36.67 -10.53 10.46
C ASN A 167 36.05 -11.42 9.35
N GLY A 168 35.40 -10.86 8.34
CA GLY A 168 34.75 -11.64 7.30
C GLY A 168 33.25 -11.90 7.47
N SER A 169 32.64 -11.53 8.61
CA SER A 169 31.22 -11.81 8.89
C SER A 169 30.29 -10.65 8.52
N TYR A 170 28.98 -10.89 8.57
CA TYR A 170 27.92 -9.90 8.33
C TYR A 170 27.13 -9.62 9.61
N HIS A 171 26.34 -8.54 9.62
CA HIS A 171 25.44 -8.20 10.72
C HIS A 171 24.17 -9.03 10.71
N VAL A 172 23.74 -9.48 9.52
CA VAL A 172 22.66 -10.47 9.36
C VAL A 172 23.23 -11.80 8.83
N PRO A 173 22.71 -12.97 9.27
CA PRO A 173 23.26 -14.24 8.86
C PRO A 173 22.94 -14.52 7.37
N PRO A 174 23.93 -14.87 6.52
CA PRO A 174 23.69 -15.23 5.13
C PRO A 174 23.10 -16.64 4.97
N CYS A 175 22.99 -17.38 6.08
CA CYS A 175 22.45 -18.71 6.14
C CYS A 175 21.45 -18.84 7.30
N THR A 176 20.27 -19.37 7.01
CA THR A 176 19.21 -19.63 7.99
C THR A 176 18.69 -21.05 7.78
N ALA A 177 18.52 -21.82 8.86
CA ALA A 177 18.08 -23.22 8.82
C ALA A 177 18.87 -24.11 7.82
N GLY A 178 20.19 -23.93 7.75
CA GLY A 178 21.07 -24.75 6.87
C GLY A 178 20.99 -24.41 5.38
N LYS A 179 20.16 -23.43 4.97
CA LYS A 179 20.14 -22.85 3.62
C LYS A 179 21.00 -21.60 3.63
N CYS A 180 21.67 -21.30 2.51
CA CYS A 180 22.53 -20.12 2.37
C CYS A 180 22.25 -19.41 1.04
N SER A 181 22.40 -18.09 1.02
CA SER A 181 22.31 -17.29 -0.21
C SER A 181 23.42 -16.26 -0.31
N ALA A 182 23.88 -15.99 -1.53
CA ALA A 182 24.77 -14.86 -1.83
C ALA A 182 23.99 -13.54 -1.97
N LEU A 183 22.67 -13.60 -2.12
CA LEU A 183 21.81 -12.43 -2.16
C LEU A 183 21.58 -11.94 -0.73
N TYR A 184 21.64 -10.62 -0.55
CA TYR A 184 21.37 -10.01 0.75
C TYR A 184 19.92 -10.27 1.14
N HIS A 185 19.69 -10.64 2.41
CA HIS A 185 18.38 -10.82 2.99
C HIS A 185 18.40 -10.56 4.50
N ASP A 186 17.37 -9.88 4.99
CA ASP A 186 17.21 -9.53 6.41
C ASP A 186 16.25 -10.49 7.15
N GLN A 187 16.30 -10.52 8.47
CA GLN A 187 15.45 -11.35 9.34
C GLN A 187 14.51 -10.53 10.22
N GLU A 188 14.52 -9.19 10.14
CA GLU A 188 13.77 -8.30 11.04
C GLU A 188 12.26 -8.60 11.08
N GLN A 189 11.62 -8.81 9.93
CA GLN A 189 10.21 -9.19 9.82
C GLN A 189 10.03 -10.51 9.06
N THR A 190 10.87 -11.50 9.34
CA THR A 190 10.83 -12.79 8.63
C THR A 190 10.12 -13.88 9.45
N PRO A 191 9.31 -14.76 8.83
CA PRO A 191 8.84 -15.98 9.48
C PRO A 191 9.99 -16.92 9.82
N GLU A 192 10.01 -17.45 11.04
CA GLU A 192 11.10 -18.30 11.52
C GLU A 192 10.58 -19.51 12.34
N HIS A 193 11.42 -20.54 12.43
CA HIS A 193 11.20 -21.70 13.29
C HIS A 193 12.19 -21.69 14.48
N PRO A 194 11.73 -21.93 15.73
CA PRO A 194 10.34 -22.12 16.14
C PRO A 194 9.59 -20.81 16.39
N LYS A 195 10.25 -19.65 16.28
CA LYS A 195 9.67 -18.33 16.57
C LYS A 195 10.24 -17.25 15.65
N GLY A 196 9.37 -16.42 15.07
CA GLY A 196 9.72 -15.27 14.22
C GLY A 196 8.55 -14.31 14.02
N ASP A 197 8.60 -13.44 13.01
CA ASP A 197 7.41 -12.66 12.60
C ASP A 197 6.49 -13.51 11.73
N GLY A 198 5.87 -14.50 12.38
CA GLY A 198 5.19 -15.63 11.77
C GLY A 198 5.89 -16.92 12.20
N ASP A 199 5.24 -17.70 13.06
CA ASP A 199 5.83 -18.92 13.59
C ASP A 199 5.59 -20.08 12.61
N CYS A 200 6.68 -20.69 12.13
CA CYS A 200 6.62 -21.93 11.39
C CYS A 200 6.61 -23.12 12.38
N GLU A 201 5.61 -23.99 12.27
CA GLU A 201 5.47 -25.23 13.05
C GLU A 201 6.62 -26.19 12.74
N GLU A 202 7.00 -26.27 11.47
CA GLU A 202 8.19 -26.97 10.96
C GLU A 202 9.23 -25.97 10.42
N GLU A 203 10.29 -26.45 9.79
CA GLU A 203 11.24 -25.57 9.11
C GLU A 203 10.53 -24.76 8.02
N CYS A 204 10.68 -23.43 8.05
CA CYS A 204 10.05 -22.54 7.08
C CYS A 204 10.47 -22.87 5.63
N ASP A 205 9.49 -22.88 4.72
CA ASP A 205 9.71 -23.14 3.29
C ASP A 205 9.45 -21.90 2.43
N CYS A 206 10.48 -21.08 2.27
CA CYS A 206 10.52 -19.94 1.35
C CYS A 206 10.89 -20.34 -0.09
N GLY A 207 10.88 -21.64 -0.41
CA GLY A 207 11.30 -22.17 -1.70
C GLY A 207 12.61 -22.97 -1.64
N PRO A 208 12.87 -23.78 -2.67
CA PRO A 208 14.00 -24.69 -2.70
C PRO A 208 15.34 -23.95 -2.61
N GLY A 209 16.09 -24.21 -1.54
CA GLY A 209 17.44 -23.68 -1.33
C GLY A 209 17.50 -22.20 -0.92
N LEU A 210 16.36 -21.53 -0.75
CA LEU A 210 16.32 -20.14 -0.28
C LEU A 210 16.26 -20.10 1.25
N PRO A 211 17.21 -19.41 1.92
CA PRO A 211 16.96 -18.88 3.24
C PRO A 211 15.67 -18.05 3.23
N CYS A 212 14.82 -18.22 4.25
CA CYS A 212 13.78 -17.24 4.51
C CYS A 212 14.43 -15.92 4.91
N GLY A 213 13.94 -14.81 4.37
CA GLY A 213 14.47 -13.49 4.62
C GLY A 213 13.88 -12.44 3.69
N GLU A 214 14.03 -11.18 4.09
CA GLU A 214 13.63 -10.01 3.29
C GLU A 214 14.77 -9.65 2.33
N TYR A 215 14.73 -10.21 1.12
CA TYR A 215 15.68 -9.86 0.07
C TYR A 215 15.42 -8.45 -0.45
N LEU A 216 16.37 -7.85 -1.16
CA LEU A 216 16.24 -6.49 -1.68
C LEU A 216 16.38 -6.42 -3.20
N TRP A 217 15.55 -5.60 -3.84
CA TRP A 217 15.64 -5.30 -5.26
C TRP A 217 16.81 -4.35 -5.57
N ASP A 218 17.56 -4.62 -6.64
CA ASP A 218 18.59 -3.73 -7.17
C ASP A 218 18.03 -2.85 -8.29
N HIS A 219 17.51 -1.68 -7.91
CA HIS A 219 16.91 -0.73 -8.86
C HIS A 219 17.89 -0.08 -9.85
N ARG A 220 19.21 -0.33 -9.72
CA ARG A 220 20.19 0.12 -10.72
C ARG A 220 20.05 -0.65 -12.03
N ASN A 221 19.55 -1.89 -11.99
CA ASN A 221 19.30 -2.72 -13.18
C ASN A 221 17.96 -2.38 -13.87
N GLY A 222 17.80 -1.09 -14.18
CA GLY A 222 16.51 -0.41 -14.16
C GLY A 222 15.53 -0.73 -15.27
N SER A 223 15.89 -1.36 -16.40
CA SER A 223 14.90 -1.62 -17.47
C SER A 223 14.22 -2.97 -17.33
N MET A 224 14.97 -4.06 -17.12
CA MET A 224 14.42 -5.42 -17.03
C MET A 224 13.69 -5.65 -15.70
N LEU A 225 14.30 -5.23 -14.59
CA LEU A 225 13.64 -5.32 -13.28
C LEU A 225 12.36 -4.48 -13.26
N ARG A 226 12.40 -3.25 -13.79
CA ARG A 226 11.23 -2.37 -13.84
C ARG A 226 10.12 -2.95 -14.70
N ASP A 227 10.44 -3.52 -15.87
CA ASP A 227 9.44 -4.19 -16.72
C ASP A 227 8.74 -5.32 -15.94
N PHE A 228 9.52 -6.17 -15.25
CA PHE A 228 8.98 -7.21 -14.38
C PHE A 228 8.06 -6.63 -13.29
N LEU A 229 8.56 -5.67 -12.50
CA LEU A 229 7.80 -5.09 -11.38
C LEU A 229 6.50 -4.42 -11.86
N VAL A 230 6.56 -3.69 -12.97
CA VAL A 230 5.41 -2.95 -13.53
C VAL A 230 4.39 -3.90 -14.17
N ASN A 231 4.85 -4.78 -15.07
CA ASN A 231 3.95 -5.52 -15.96
C ASN A 231 3.61 -6.92 -15.48
N GLU A 232 4.54 -7.63 -14.84
CA GLU A 232 4.33 -9.01 -14.39
C GLU A 232 3.91 -9.09 -12.93
N TYR A 233 4.50 -8.28 -12.06
CA TYR A 233 4.17 -8.27 -10.63
C TYR A 233 2.91 -7.43 -10.38
N ILE A 234 3.00 -6.10 -10.49
CA ILE A 234 1.89 -5.18 -10.21
C ILE A 234 0.72 -5.37 -11.18
N GLY A 235 1.00 -5.47 -12.47
CA GLY A 235 -0.01 -5.71 -13.51
C GLY A 235 -0.46 -7.17 -13.63
N GLY A 236 0.14 -8.08 -12.85
CA GLY A 236 -0.08 -9.51 -12.95
C GLY A 236 -1.43 -9.99 -12.39
N PRO A 237 -1.79 -11.26 -12.66
CA PRO A 237 -3.06 -11.85 -12.23
C PRO A 237 -3.21 -11.99 -10.71
N ALA A 238 -2.11 -11.90 -9.95
CA ALA A 238 -2.13 -11.88 -8.50
C ALA A 238 -2.50 -10.50 -7.91
N TYR A 239 -2.40 -9.45 -8.73
CA TYR A 239 -2.60 -8.04 -8.36
C TYR A 239 -3.65 -7.40 -9.27
N LEU A 240 -3.33 -6.30 -9.97
CA LEU A 240 -4.31 -5.54 -10.76
C LEU A 240 -4.77 -6.24 -12.03
N GLY A 241 -4.15 -7.37 -12.41
CA GLY A 241 -4.71 -8.27 -13.41
C GLY A 241 -5.95 -9.04 -12.91
N SER A 242 -6.25 -8.99 -11.60
CA SER A 242 -7.45 -9.58 -11.00
C SER A 242 -8.56 -8.54 -10.84
N PRO A 243 -9.80 -8.80 -11.28
CA PRO A 243 -10.93 -7.89 -11.06
C PRO A 243 -11.33 -7.76 -9.58
N ALA A 244 -10.77 -8.61 -8.71
CA ALA A 244 -11.00 -8.55 -7.28
C ALA A 244 -10.21 -7.45 -6.56
N ILE A 245 -9.16 -6.92 -7.21
CA ILE A 245 -8.24 -5.94 -6.61
C ILE A 245 -8.41 -4.62 -7.36
N SER A 246 -8.74 -3.56 -6.62
CA SER A 246 -8.97 -2.21 -7.15
C SER A 246 -7.82 -1.25 -6.82
N GLY A 247 -6.82 -1.71 -6.07
CA GLY A 247 -5.68 -0.87 -5.75
C GLY A 247 -4.63 -1.59 -4.91
N LEU A 248 -3.61 -0.83 -4.52
CA LEU A 248 -2.45 -1.36 -3.82
C LEU A 248 -2.05 -0.45 -2.67
N PHE A 249 -1.66 -1.06 -1.56
CA PHE A 249 -0.78 -0.44 -0.60
C PHE A 249 0.65 -0.86 -0.97
N ILE A 250 1.45 0.10 -1.42
CA ILE A 250 2.85 -0.13 -1.80
C ILE A 250 3.70 0.35 -0.63
N ASP A 251 4.29 -0.61 0.06
CA ASP A 251 5.02 -0.37 1.30
C ASP A 251 6.52 -0.17 1.06
N ASP A 252 7.17 0.33 2.11
CA ASP A 252 8.59 0.66 2.20
C ASP A 252 9.08 1.74 1.23
N PHE A 253 10.27 2.28 1.54
CA PHE A 253 10.95 3.25 0.70
C PHE A 253 12.46 3.11 0.73
N TRP A 254 13.10 3.63 -0.31
CA TRP A 254 14.54 3.90 -0.32
C TRP A 254 14.80 5.35 0.07
N CYS A 255 15.84 5.53 0.90
CA CYS A 255 16.32 6.83 1.31
C CYS A 255 17.80 7.03 0.91
N SER A 256 18.13 8.25 0.47
CA SER A 256 19.50 8.69 0.28
C SER A 256 19.67 10.15 0.68
N ALA A 257 20.71 10.45 1.45
CA ALA A 257 21.12 11.81 1.79
C ALA A 257 21.64 12.62 0.57
N LEU A 258 22.03 11.93 -0.53
CA LEU A 258 22.51 12.57 -1.76
C LEU A 258 21.39 12.87 -2.76
N VAL A 259 20.19 12.31 -2.57
CA VAL A 259 19.04 12.51 -3.47
C VAL A 259 18.05 13.47 -2.80
N ASN A 260 18.09 14.75 -3.22
CA ASN A 260 17.22 15.79 -2.70
C ASN A 260 15.77 15.53 -3.17
N GLY A 261 14.84 15.32 -2.23
CA GLY A 261 13.47 14.91 -2.52
C GLY A 261 12.92 13.87 -1.53
N SER A 262 13.81 13.22 -0.78
CA SER A 262 13.50 12.24 0.25
C SER A 262 13.30 12.89 1.64
N LYS A 263 12.53 13.98 1.75
CA LYS A 263 12.25 14.65 3.04
C LYS A 263 11.64 13.73 4.14
N ALA A 264 11.34 12.48 3.81
CA ALA A 264 10.97 11.38 4.71
C ALA A 264 12.17 10.66 5.39
N CYS A 265 13.41 11.00 5.07
CA CYS A 265 14.66 10.37 5.55
C CYS A 265 15.01 10.69 7.03
N ALA A 266 14.06 10.60 7.94
CA ALA A 266 14.37 10.65 9.38
C ALA A 266 14.81 9.27 9.88
N ASP A 267 14.29 8.20 9.28
CA ASP A 267 14.62 6.80 9.59
C ASP A 267 14.16 5.88 8.43
N PRO A 268 15.08 5.24 7.67
CA PRO A 268 16.53 5.29 7.81
C PRO A 268 17.09 6.63 7.29
N VAL A 269 18.25 7.03 7.81
CA VAL A 269 19.01 8.18 7.29
C VAL A 269 19.56 7.89 5.88
N GLN A 270 19.78 6.62 5.56
CA GLN A 270 20.41 6.13 4.33
C GLN A 270 20.07 4.65 4.14
N GLY A 271 19.55 4.25 2.97
CA GLY A 271 19.24 2.85 2.65
C GLY A 271 17.74 2.52 2.61
N PRO A 272 17.38 1.23 2.62
CA PRO A 272 16.00 0.76 2.59
C PRO A 272 15.35 0.85 3.99
N SER A 273 14.05 1.18 4.05
CA SER A 273 13.28 1.16 5.30
C SER A 273 13.09 -0.25 5.86
N GLU A 274 12.94 -0.34 7.19
CA GLU A 274 12.62 -1.59 7.92
C GLU A 274 13.52 -2.77 7.56
N ILE A 275 14.82 -2.49 7.52
CA ILE A 275 15.92 -3.42 7.29
C ILE A 275 17.02 -3.05 8.27
N ASN A 276 17.88 -4.00 8.63
CA ASN A 276 19.01 -3.76 9.54
C ASN A 276 19.79 -2.50 9.13
N ARG A 277 20.02 -1.61 10.10
CA ARG A 277 20.73 -0.34 9.91
C ARG A 277 22.14 -0.46 9.33
N TYR A 278 22.75 -1.65 9.37
CA TYR A 278 24.07 -1.96 8.80
C TYR A 278 24.01 -2.62 7.42
N SER A 279 22.83 -2.74 6.83
CA SER A 279 22.61 -3.36 5.51
C SER A 279 23.51 -2.79 4.41
N GLN A 280 23.74 -1.48 4.41
CA GLN A 280 24.67 -0.83 3.50
C GLN A 280 26.10 -1.40 3.61
N LEU A 281 26.59 -1.67 4.83
CA LEU A 281 27.91 -2.26 5.06
C LEU A 281 27.94 -3.73 4.63
N ASP A 282 26.91 -4.49 5.00
CA ASP A 282 26.81 -5.92 4.66
C ASP A 282 26.72 -6.16 3.15
N MET A 283 26.16 -5.21 2.39
CA MET A 283 26.11 -5.22 0.93
C MET A 283 27.33 -4.53 0.29
N GLY A 284 28.16 -3.83 1.07
CA GLY A 284 29.34 -3.13 0.58
C GLY A 284 29.00 -1.95 -0.33
N LEU A 285 27.86 -1.31 -0.10
CA LEU A 285 27.35 -0.21 -0.91
C LEU A 285 27.92 1.13 -0.44
N SER A 286 28.41 1.93 -1.39
CA SER A 286 28.78 3.32 -1.12
C SER A 286 27.54 4.22 -1.02
N ASP A 287 27.70 5.44 -0.52
CA ASP A 287 26.59 6.41 -0.52
C ASP A 287 26.10 6.73 -1.94
N ALA A 288 27.00 6.67 -2.92
CA ALA A 288 26.67 6.83 -4.33
C ALA A 288 25.85 5.64 -4.88
N ASP A 289 26.13 4.42 -4.42
CA ASP A 289 25.32 3.26 -4.77
C ASP A 289 23.90 3.38 -4.23
N ILE A 290 23.75 3.77 -2.95
CA ILE A 290 22.44 4.01 -2.35
C ILE A 290 21.69 5.13 -3.08
N ALA A 291 22.39 6.20 -3.49
CA ALA A 291 21.79 7.27 -4.29
C ALA A 291 21.29 6.77 -5.65
N ALA A 292 22.08 5.93 -6.33
CA ALA A 292 21.70 5.33 -7.61
C ALA A 292 20.51 4.36 -7.48
N ILE A 293 20.49 3.52 -6.44
CA ILE A 293 19.36 2.64 -6.14
C ILE A 293 18.10 3.47 -5.84
N THR A 294 18.21 4.49 -4.98
CA THR A 294 17.10 5.38 -4.63
C THR A 294 16.52 6.06 -5.87
N GLN A 295 17.38 6.57 -6.77
CA GLN A 295 16.92 7.17 -8.02
C GLN A 295 16.22 6.16 -8.93
N GLY A 296 16.78 4.96 -9.09
CA GLY A 296 16.16 3.89 -9.88
C GLY A 296 14.82 3.42 -9.30
N TRP A 297 14.70 3.41 -7.97
CA TRP A 297 13.45 3.09 -7.26
C TRP A 297 12.39 4.18 -7.48
N LEU A 298 12.75 5.47 -7.39
CA LEU A 298 11.83 6.56 -7.70
C LEU A 298 11.29 6.47 -9.13
N GLU A 299 12.15 6.16 -10.11
CA GLU A 299 11.71 5.93 -11.49
C GLU A 299 10.77 4.73 -11.62
N THR A 300 11.07 3.63 -10.92
CA THR A 300 10.20 2.45 -10.89
C THR A 300 8.86 2.74 -10.20
N MET A 301 8.84 3.46 -9.08
CA MET A 301 7.61 3.86 -8.38
C MET A 301 6.73 4.73 -9.28
N THR A 302 7.30 5.70 -9.99
CA THR A 302 6.55 6.53 -10.95
C THR A 302 5.94 5.67 -12.07
N ALA A 303 6.70 4.72 -12.62
CA ALA A 303 6.19 3.79 -13.64
C ALA A 303 5.09 2.88 -13.10
N VAL A 304 5.24 2.38 -11.87
CA VAL A 304 4.22 1.57 -11.19
C VAL A 304 2.96 2.36 -10.93
N GLN A 305 3.05 3.59 -10.40
CA GLN A 305 1.88 4.46 -10.19
C GLN A 305 1.14 4.76 -11.50
N ALA A 306 1.87 5.04 -12.57
CA ALA A 306 1.28 5.23 -13.90
C ALA A 306 0.54 3.97 -14.37
N ARG A 307 1.16 2.80 -14.21
CA ARG A 307 0.55 1.52 -14.60
C ARG A 307 -0.68 1.17 -13.76
N VAL A 308 -0.63 1.45 -12.46
CA VAL A 308 -1.78 1.26 -11.56
C VAL A 308 -2.99 2.05 -12.07
N LEU A 309 -2.80 3.32 -12.40
CA LEU A 309 -3.86 4.19 -12.94
C LEU A 309 -4.33 3.73 -14.33
N GLU A 310 -3.41 3.33 -15.21
CA GLU A 310 -3.73 2.79 -16.56
C GLU A 310 -4.62 1.55 -16.48
N LEU A 311 -4.41 0.70 -15.47
CA LEU A 311 -5.21 -0.49 -15.21
C LEU A 311 -6.53 -0.20 -14.47
N GLY A 312 -6.88 1.06 -14.24
CA GLY A 312 -8.08 1.44 -13.50
C GLY A 312 -7.99 1.18 -12.00
N GLY A 313 -6.79 0.96 -11.47
CA GLY A 313 -6.51 0.81 -10.05
C GLY A 313 -6.12 2.13 -9.37
N PHE A 314 -5.85 2.06 -8.07
CA PHE A 314 -5.32 3.18 -7.30
C PHE A 314 -4.27 2.75 -6.27
N THR A 315 -3.52 3.68 -5.70
CA THR A 315 -2.57 3.37 -4.62
C THR A 315 -2.52 4.48 -3.59
N TRP A 316 -2.24 4.11 -2.34
CA TRP A 316 -2.12 5.04 -1.22
C TRP A 316 -1.06 6.11 -1.48
N SER A 317 0.03 5.78 -2.18
CA SER A 317 1.12 6.71 -2.51
C SER A 317 0.70 7.90 -3.39
N LEU A 318 -0.51 7.87 -3.96
CA LEU A 318 -1.10 8.99 -4.70
C LEU A 318 -1.99 9.87 -3.83
N MET A 319 -2.16 9.58 -2.53
CA MET A 319 -2.95 10.40 -1.61
C MET A 319 -2.07 11.46 -0.92
N LEU A 320 -2.60 12.68 -0.80
CA LEU A 320 -2.04 13.67 0.11
C LEU A 320 -2.10 13.15 1.54
N GLY A 321 -0.97 13.29 2.25
CA GLY A 321 -0.83 12.74 3.59
C GLY A 321 -0.35 11.29 3.62
N GLN A 322 0.09 10.70 2.51
CA GLN A 322 0.72 9.37 2.57
C GLN A 322 2.22 9.40 2.94
N SER A 323 2.99 10.44 2.57
CA SER A 323 4.40 10.64 2.98
C SER A 323 5.27 9.36 3.08
N ASN A 324 5.51 8.70 1.94
CA ASN A 324 6.43 7.56 1.73
C ASN A 324 6.27 6.39 2.70
N ALA A 325 5.45 5.42 2.29
CA ALA A 325 5.01 4.26 3.08
C ALA A 325 4.25 4.62 4.37
N ASN A 326 4.84 5.45 5.25
CA ASN A 326 4.48 5.68 6.64
C ASN A 326 3.12 6.34 6.93
N ALA A 327 2.40 6.81 5.90
CA ALA A 327 1.11 7.52 5.97
C ALA A 327 1.02 8.52 7.13
N ALA A 328 1.27 9.79 6.78
CA ALA A 328 1.13 10.96 7.64
C ALA A 328 -0.19 11.70 7.33
N PRO A 329 -1.35 11.15 7.72
CA PRO A 329 -2.64 11.73 7.38
C PRO A 329 -2.77 13.16 7.89
N VAL A 330 -3.65 13.93 7.26
CA VAL A 330 -4.09 15.20 7.84
C VAL A 330 -4.89 14.87 9.11
N MET A 331 -4.43 15.41 10.24
CA MET A 331 -5.05 15.26 11.56
C MET A 331 -5.63 16.60 12.00
N LEU A 332 -6.80 16.59 12.64
CA LEU A 332 -7.33 17.77 13.31
C LEU A 332 -6.64 17.97 14.68
N PRO A 333 -5.92 19.09 14.90
CA PRO A 333 -5.41 19.43 16.22
C PRO A 333 -6.56 19.80 17.16
N SER A 334 -6.50 19.35 18.41
CA SER A 334 -7.51 19.66 19.42
C SER A 334 -7.33 21.03 20.07
N ASP A 335 -6.18 21.67 19.89
CA ASP A 335 -5.96 23.03 20.39
C ASP A 335 -6.64 24.07 19.45
N PRO A 336 -7.26 25.13 20.00
CA PRO A 336 -7.98 26.12 19.20
C PRO A 336 -7.16 26.75 18.08
N LYS A 337 -5.86 26.97 18.31
CA LYS A 337 -4.97 27.64 17.35
C LYS A 337 -4.63 26.72 16.18
N GLY A 338 -4.30 25.46 16.46
CA GLY A 338 -4.04 24.43 15.46
C GLY A 338 -5.28 24.11 14.63
N CYS A 339 -6.44 23.95 15.27
CA CYS A 339 -7.73 23.78 14.60
C CYS A 339 -8.01 24.93 13.61
N ALA A 340 -7.90 26.18 14.08
CA ALA A 340 -8.18 27.34 13.25
C ALA A 340 -7.15 27.51 12.13
N ALA A 341 -5.87 27.27 12.38
CA ALA A 341 -4.81 27.38 11.38
C ALA A 341 -5.00 26.40 10.21
N LEU A 342 -5.32 25.13 10.51
CA LEU A 342 -5.61 24.11 9.49
C LEU A 342 -6.77 24.55 8.57
N LEU A 343 -7.88 24.99 9.17
CA LEU A 343 -9.09 25.32 8.43
C LEU A 343 -9.06 26.70 7.77
N GLN A 344 -8.28 27.65 8.28
CA GLN A 344 -8.21 29.00 7.70
C GLN A 344 -7.63 28.97 6.29
N GLY A 345 -6.54 28.23 6.06
CA GLY A 345 -6.00 28.03 4.72
C GLY A 345 -6.99 27.28 3.83
N ALA A 346 -7.53 26.15 4.32
CA ALA A 346 -8.40 25.29 3.52
C ALA A 346 -9.76 25.90 3.15
N CYS A 347 -10.26 26.85 3.96
CA CYS A 347 -11.56 27.50 3.77
C CYS A 347 -11.46 28.96 3.29
N GLN A 348 -10.27 29.38 2.85
CA GLN A 348 -10.09 30.65 2.16
C GLN A 348 -10.32 30.46 0.66
N PRO A 349 -11.30 31.15 0.05
CA PRO A 349 -11.58 31.04 -1.38
C PRO A 349 -10.34 31.29 -2.25
N GLY A 350 -9.99 30.31 -3.09
CA GLY A 350 -8.88 30.41 -4.04
C GLY A 350 -7.48 30.28 -3.44
N SER A 351 -7.34 29.94 -2.16
CA SER A 351 -6.03 29.59 -1.59
C SER A 351 -5.49 28.29 -2.19
N SER A 352 -4.16 28.14 -2.19
CA SER A 352 -3.49 26.91 -2.57
C SER A 352 -3.97 25.71 -1.75
N GLU A 353 -4.16 25.91 -0.45
CA GLU A 353 -4.57 24.91 0.52
C GLU A 353 -6.00 24.46 0.28
N GLN A 354 -6.91 25.39 -0.05
CA GLN A 354 -8.28 25.05 -0.45
C GLN A 354 -8.26 24.19 -1.71
N ILE A 355 -7.56 24.65 -2.75
CA ILE A 355 -7.49 23.92 -4.02
C ILE A 355 -6.92 22.53 -3.77
N GLN A 356 -5.82 22.42 -3.04
CA GLN A 356 -5.17 21.14 -2.76
C GLN A 356 -6.08 20.19 -1.95
N LEU A 357 -6.58 20.60 -0.79
CA LEU A 357 -7.33 19.69 0.10
C LEU A 357 -8.72 19.34 -0.44
N GLN A 358 -9.40 20.27 -1.14
CA GLN A 358 -10.76 20.04 -1.65
C GLN A 358 -10.81 19.54 -3.10
N SER A 359 -9.68 19.25 -3.75
CA SER A 359 -9.65 18.67 -5.11
C SER A 359 -8.77 17.45 -5.31
N ALA A 360 -7.70 17.31 -4.52
CA ALA A 360 -6.79 16.17 -4.59
C ALA A 360 -7.25 15.02 -3.66
N PRO A 361 -6.76 13.80 -3.90
CA PRO A 361 -6.98 12.67 -2.99
C PRO A 361 -6.42 12.99 -1.60
N LEU A 362 -7.26 12.94 -0.57
CA LEU A 362 -6.87 13.26 0.81
C LEU A 362 -6.91 12.01 1.69
N LEU A 363 -5.85 11.75 2.45
CA LEU A 363 -5.88 10.84 3.60
C LEU A 363 -6.05 11.66 4.89
N PHE A 364 -7.16 11.46 5.59
CA PHE A 364 -7.51 12.12 6.84
C PHE A 364 -7.58 11.10 7.98
N GLY A 365 -7.02 11.47 9.13
CA GLY A 365 -6.95 10.58 10.29
C GLY A 365 -7.92 10.97 11.39
N LEU A 366 -8.47 9.96 12.06
CA LEU A 366 -9.25 10.11 13.29
C LEU A 366 -8.28 10.20 14.49
N ASN A 367 -8.64 10.97 15.50
CA ASN A 367 -7.94 10.96 16.78
C ASN A 367 -8.52 9.86 17.67
N ALA A 368 -7.68 8.93 18.13
CA ALA A 368 -8.09 7.87 19.06
C ALA A 368 -7.25 7.84 20.33
N SER A 369 -7.81 7.24 21.37
CA SER A 369 -7.05 6.95 22.58
C SER A 369 -6.39 5.56 22.48
N HIS A 370 -5.06 5.55 22.43
CA HIS A 370 -4.30 4.30 22.57
C HIS A 370 -4.40 3.82 24.02
N GLY A 371 -5.07 2.70 24.26
CA GLY A 371 -5.13 2.05 25.58
C GLY A 371 -6.37 2.35 26.44
N ASN A 372 -7.30 3.21 25.99
CA ASN A 372 -8.57 3.43 26.69
C ASN A 372 -9.75 2.97 25.82
N ALA A 373 -10.04 1.67 25.91
CA ALA A 373 -11.14 1.03 25.18
C ALA A 373 -12.54 1.61 25.50
N SER A 374 -12.68 2.38 26.60
CA SER A 374 -13.96 2.98 26.99
C SER A 374 -14.35 4.17 26.11
N VAL A 375 -13.36 4.90 25.54
CA VAL A 375 -13.59 6.01 24.61
C VAL A 375 -12.55 5.93 23.49
N PRO A 376 -12.74 5.03 22.51
CA PRO A 376 -11.75 4.81 21.47
C PRO A 376 -11.57 6.04 20.59
N LEU A 377 -12.61 6.85 20.36
CA LEU A 377 -12.58 8.02 19.47
C LEU A 377 -13.10 9.27 20.21
N PRO A 378 -12.26 9.93 21.04
CA PRO A 378 -12.70 10.97 21.96
C PRO A 378 -13.23 12.25 21.30
N GLN A 379 -12.93 12.49 20.03
CA GLN A 379 -13.35 13.69 19.29
C GLN A 379 -13.91 13.36 17.88
N LEU A 380 -14.59 12.22 17.77
CA LEU A 380 -15.10 11.71 16.49
C LEU A 380 -15.95 12.74 15.72
N GLU A 381 -16.81 13.50 16.41
CA GLU A 381 -17.66 14.50 15.76
C GLU A 381 -16.84 15.64 15.16
N GLN A 382 -15.81 16.11 15.87
CA GLN A 382 -14.88 17.13 15.41
C GLN A 382 -14.05 16.65 14.21
N ASP A 383 -13.50 15.45 14.28
CA ASP A 383 -12.74 14.85 13.19
C ASP A 383 -13.60 14.69 11.93
N VAL A 384 -14.85 14.20 12.07
CA VAL A 384 -15.79 14.07 10.95
C VAL A 384 -16.19 15.44 10.40
N ALA A 385 -16.45 16.44 11.24
CA ALA A 385 -16.76 17.78 10.76
C ALA A 385 -15.57 18.40 9.99
N ALA A 386 -14.34 18.27 10.51
CA ALA A 386 -13.14 18.71 9.81
C ALA A 386 -12.94 17.97 8.48
N PHE A 387 -13.10 16.64 8.46
CA PHE A 387 -13.04 15.86 7.23
C PHE A 387 -14.05 16.35 6.19
N LEU A 388 -15.30 16.63 6.58
CA LEU A 388 -16.31 17.20 5.69
C LEU A 388 -15.94 18.61 5.21
N LEU A 389 -15.37 19.46 6.07
CA LEU A 389 -14.89 20.78 5.64
C LEU A 389 -13.78 20.67 4.58
N LEU A 390 -12.90 19.68 4.72
CA LEU A 390 -11.69 19.54 3.90
C LEU A 390 -11.85 18.68 2.64
N ARG A 391 -12.71 17.66 2.65
CA ARG A 391 -12.69 16.60 1.64
C ARG A 391 -12.98 17.08 0.21
N GLY A 392 -12.18 16.60 -0.74
CA GLY A 392 -12.49 16.63 -2.16
C GLY A 392 -13.37 15.45 -2.63
N PRO A 393 -13.49 15.26 -3.96
CA PRO A 393 -14.19 14.12 -4.57
C PRO A 393 -13.66 12.77 -4.13
N SER A 394 -12.37 12.70 -3.83
CA SER A 394 -11.70 11.51 -3.33
C SER A 394 -11.02 11.88 -2.03
N ALA A 395 -11.60 11.48 -0.92
CA ALA A 395 -11.00 11.69 0.38
C ALA A 395 -11.34 10.48 1.23
N PHE A 396 -10.35 10.04 1.98
CA PHE A 396 -10.41 8.83 2.75
C PHE A 396 -10.20 9.17 4.23
N ILE A 397 -11.06 8.62 5.08
CA ILE A 397 -11.01 8.81 6.53
C ILE A 397 -10.73 7.46 7.19
N GLY A 398 -9.75 7.43 8.09
CA GLY A 398 -9.33 6.20 8.77
C GLY A 398 -8.57 6.51 10.05
N TRP A 399 -8.05 5.49 10.72
CA TRP A 399 -7.37 5.66 12.01
C TRP A 399 -5.99 4.98 12.07
N GLY A 400 -5.07 5.59 12.84
CA GLY A 400 -3.79 5.03 13.27
C GLY A 400 -2.60 5.60 12.48
N GLN A 401 -1.39 5.48 13.04
CA GLN A 401 -0.18 5.49 12.22
C GLN A 401 -0.51 4.56 11.04
N TRP A 402 -0.49 5.10 9.83
CA TRP A 402 -0.83 4.44 8.59
C TRP A 402 -2.27 3.95 8.29
N GLY A 403 -3.32 4.40 9.00
CA GLY A 403 -4.70 3.98 8.67
C GLY A 403 -4.97 2.48 8.92
N LEU A 404 -4.19 1.86 9.81
CA LEU A 404 -3.84 0.45 9.68
C LEU A 404 -4.74 -0.59 10.34
N THR A 405 -5.57 -0.23 11.32
CA THR A 405 -6.29 -1.27 12.05
C THR A 405 -7.71 -0.87 12.42
N TRP A 406 -8.65 -1.70 11.98
CA TRP A 406 -10.02 -1.69 12.48
C TRP A 406 -10.35 -3.08 13.04
N PRO A 407 -10.93 -3.19 14.25
CA PRO A 407 -11.39 -2.10 15.10
C PRO A 407 -10.32 -1.38 15.94
N VAL A 408 -10.67 -0.16 16.37
CA VAL A 408 -9.81 0.72 17.18
C VAL A 408 -9.38 0.02 18.47
N GLY A 409 -8.09 0.11 18.80
CA GLY A 409 -7.53 -0.41 20.05
C GLY A 409 -7.37 -1.94 20.10
N VAL A 410 -7.60 -2.66 18.99
CA VAL A 410 -7.32 -4.09 18.89
C VAL A 410 -5.94 -4.32 18.30
N SER A 411 -5.20 -5.28 18.87
CA SER A 411 -3.86 -5.61 18.39
C SER A 411 -3.90 -6.20 16.98
N TRP A 412 -2.85 -5.92 16.21
CA TRP A 412 -2.55 -6.51 14.90
C TRP A 412 -2.68 -8.03 14.84
N ALA A 413 -2.38 -8.70 15.96
CA ALA A 413 -2.40 -10.14 16.05
C ALA A 413 -3.83 -10.73 16.08
N ASN A 414 -4.86 -9.94 16.41
CA ASN A 414 -6.18 -10.49 16.73
C ASN A 414 -7.36 -9.59 16.31
N GLN A 415 -7.40 -9.17 15.04
CA GLN A 415 -8.55 -8.46 14.46
C GLN A 415 -9.75 -9.41 14.16
N THR A 416 -10.04 -10.33 15.06
CA THR A 416 -11.15 -11.29 14.96
C THR A 416 -12.40 -10.82 15.71
N ASN A 417 -12.32 -9.70 16.44
CA ASN A 417 -13.35 -9.28 17.37
C ASN A 417 -14.59 -8.72 16.62
N LYS A 418 -15.55 -9.61 16.38
CA LYS A 418 -16.81 -9.40 15.63
C LYS A 418 -17.72 -8.28 16.17
N THR A 419 -17.36 -7.64 17.28
CA THR A 419 -18.26 -6.81 18.10
C THR A 419 -18.02 -5.31 17.98
N VAL A 420 -16.93 -4.86 17.35
CA VAL A 420 -16.70 -3.41 17.20
C VAL A 420 -17.15 -2.95 15.82
N LEU A 421 -18.43 -2.59 15.76
CA LEU A 421 -19.04 -1.99 14.59
C LEU A 421 -18.52 -0.57 14.36
N LEU A 422 -18.54 -0.13 13.10
CA LEU A 422 -18.35 1.28 12.75
C LEU A 422 -19.29 2.17 13.57
N PRO A 423 -18.78 3.25 14.21
CA PRO A 423 -19.60 4.27 14.84
C PRO A 423 -20.76 4.67 13.92
N PRO A 424 -21.99 4.83 14.45
CA PRO A 424 -23.15 5.20 13.64
C PRO A 424 -22.91 6.41 12.74
N LEU A 425 -22.16 7.42 13.24
CA LEU A 425 -21.82 8.61 12.46
C LEU A 425 -21.04 8.29 11.17
N LEU A 426 -20.13 7.32 11.19
CA LEU A 426 -19.34 6.92 10.02
C LEU A 426 -20.16 6.10 9.00
N ARG A 427 -21.40 5.74 9.32
CA ARG A 427 -22.36 5.09 8.40
C ARG A 427 -23.31 6.09 7.74
N SER A 428 -23.22 7.37 8.08
CA SER A 428 -24.10 8.40 7.52
C SER A 428 -23.76 8.72 6.07
N ASN A 429 -24.79 9.11 5.31
CA ASN A 429 -24.63 9.69 3.99
C ASN A 429 -25.13 11.13 4.00
N PHE A 430 -24.22 12.07 3.76
CA PHE A 430 -24.50 13.50 3.76
C PHE A 430 -24.73 14.07 2.36
N GLY A 431 -24.53 13.26 1.32
CA GLY A 431 -24.62 13.68 -0.07
C GLY A 431 -23.44 14.50 -0.54
N ALA A 432 -23.52 15.06 -1.74
CA ALA A 432 -22.45 15.87 -2.33
C ALA A 432 -22.31 17.24 -1.66
N PRO A 433 -21.11 17.86 -1.65
CA PRO A 433 -20.94 19.23 -1.18
C PRO A 433 -21.62 20.21 -2.14
N LEU A 434 -22.41 21.14 -1.59
CA LEU A 434 -23.09 22.21 -2.34
C LEU A 434 -22.21 23.47 -2.47
N SER A 435 -21.13 23.54 -1.70
CA SER A 435 -20.17 24.63 -1.71
C SER A 435 -18.79 24.15 -1.27
N ASN A 436 -17.76 24.97 -1.51
CA ASN A 436 -16.50 24.86 -0.77
C ASN A 436 -16.70 25.27 0.68
N CYS A 437 -15.79 24.86 1.57
CA CYS A 437 -15.81 25.37 2.93
C CYS A 437 -15.46 26.86 2.99
N SER A 438 -16.03 27.56 3.99
CA SER A 438 -15.83 28.98 4.23
C SER A 438 -15.76 29.28 5.71
N GLN A 439 -15.03 30.34 6.08
CA GLN A 439 -15.04 30.87 7.44
C GLN A 439 -16.20 31.86 7.59
N VAL A 440 -17.16 31.56 8.47
CA VAL A 440 -18.36 32.40 8.68
C VAL A 440 -18.17 33.43 9.79
N LYS A 441 -17.29 33.13 10.75
CA LYS A 441 -16.81 34.02 11.81
C LYS A 441 -15.36 33.62 12.13
N PRO A 442 -14.53 34.49 12.73
CA PRO A 442 -13.19 34.09 13.17
C PRO A 442 -13.23 32.80 14.02
N GLY A 443 -12.50 31.78 13.57
CA GLY A 443 -12.46 30.46 14.19
C GLY A 443 -13.66 29.54 13.94
N VAL A 444 -14.67 29.95 13.16
CA VAL A 444 -15.87 29.14 12.85
C VAL A 444 -15.97 28.88 11.36
N PHE A 445 -15.96 27.60 10.99
CA PHE A 445 -15.91 27.14 9.61
C PHE A 445 -17.14 26.32 9.26
N ARG A 446 -17.60 26.45 8.01
CA ARG A 446 -18.83 25.82 7.54
C ARG A 446 -18.69 25.31 6.11
N ARG A 447 -19.33 24.18 5.81
CA ARG A 447 -19.58 23.69 4.44
C ARG A 447 -20.98 23.07 4.34
N ALA A 448 -21.70 23.40 3.27
CA ALA A 448 -23.02 22.85 3.01
C ALA A 448 -22.92 21.56 2.17
N TYR A 449 -23.73 20.59 2.53
CA TYR A 449 -23.95 19.33 1.84
C TYR A 449 -25.45 19.18 1.54
N GLU A 450 -25.81 18.22 0.69
CA GLU A 450 -27.21 17.99 0.28
C GLU A 450 -28.15 17.75 1.46
N SER A 451 -27.71 17.07 2.53
CA SER A 451 -28.57 16.76 3.68
C SER A 451 -28.17 17.44 4.98
N VAL A 452 -26.96 17.99 5.09
CA VAL A 452 -26.46 18.63 6.31
C VAL A 452 -25.59 19.85 6.05
N VAL A 453 -25.37 20.61 7.12
CA VAL A 453 -24.37 21.65 7.20
C VAL A 453 -23.31 21.20 8.21
N ALA A 454 -22.09 20.96 7.74
CA ALA A 454 -20.96 20.72 8.62
C ALA A 454 -20.41 22.03 9.15
N THR A 455 -20.37 22.18 10.47
CA THR A 455 -19.82 23.35 11.16
C THR A 455 -18.79 22.89 12.21
N LEU A 456 -17.63 23.55 12.25
CA LEU A 456 -16.65 23.39 13.32
C LEU A 456 -16.30 24.77 13.89
N ASP A 457 -16.53 24.95 15.18
CA ASP A 457 -16.09 26.10 15.95
C ASP A 457 -14.82 25.74 16.70
N CYS A 458 -13.67 26.19 16.20
CA CYS A 458 -12.37 25.96 16.81
C CYS A 458 -12.18 26.71 18.14
N ASN A 459 -12.97 27.75 18.43
CA ASN A 459 -12.85 28.48 19.70
C ASN A 459 -13.39 27.67 20.87
N SER A 460 -14.48 26.93 20.64
CA SER A 460 -15.11 26.03 21.62
C SER A 460 -14.78 24.55 21.40
N PHE A 461 -14.06 24.25 20.32
CA PHE A 461 -13.78 22.90 19.82
C PHE A 461 -15.06 22.03 19.69
N SER A 462 -16.13 22.66 19.18
CA SER A 462 -17.43 22.01 19.04
C SER A 462 -17.80 21.81 17.57
N ALA A 463 -18.37 20.65 17.27
CA ALA A 463 -18.83 20.28 15.94
C ALA A 463 -20.37 20.22 15.89
N GLN A 464 -20.93 20.59 14.75
CA GLN A 464 -22.37 20.47 14.50
C GLN A 464 -22.61 19.97 13.07
N LEU A 465 -23.44 18.94 12.94
CA LEU A 465 -23.95 18.42 11.67
C LEU A 465 -25.47 18.62 11.67
N THR A 466 -25.91 19.83 11.36
CA THR A 466 -27.34 20.19 11.38
C THR A 466 -27.99 19.88 10.04
N GLY A 467 -29.26 19.49 10.04
CA GLY A 467 -30.00 19.25 8.80
C GLY A 467 -29.97 20.47 7.87
N ALA A 468 -29.89 20.22 6.56
CA ALA A 468 -29.98 21.29 5.56
C ALA A 468 -31.31 22.05 5.73
N PRO A 469 -31.32 23.41 5.65
CA PRO A 469 -32.53 24.21 5.70
C PRO A 469 -33.57 23.83 4.65
#